data_AF-A0A6N9NNE9-F1
#
_entry.id   AF-A0A6N9NNE9-F1
#
_cell.length_a   1.000
_cell.length_b   1.000
_cell.length_c   1.000
_cell.angle_alpha   90.00
_cell.angle_beta   90.00
_cell.angle_gamma   90.00
#
_symmetry.space_group_name_H-M   'P 1'
#
loop_
_entity.id
_entity.type
_entity.pdbx_description
1 polymer ?
#
loop_
_entity_poly.entity_id
_entity_poly.type
_entity_poly.pdbx_seq_one_letter_code
_entity_poly.pdbx_strand_id
1 'polypeptide(L)'
;MHYKSKIRGWKRRLYHIENWYKNNTYPDFEAFEKYYEDYVKIRIDPWNRVCERNPPHWYSKAILARLIDIYDRWEIEYEKQNKLFDLQIWINDPNFIRSQIVCAKVDKEGIKRNNYFRKANEQTIFPKSKWNSKVYDLDKFVFEEYMDEDFAFENIENLEPDDIKELIEEGYQKDEITIDGKPETRYSKRVGSVWIGRKKAANIKYSA
;
A
#
# COMPACT_ATOMS: atom_id res chain seq x y z
N MET A 1 26.15 23.47 24.89
CA MET A 1 24.92 24.29 24.85
C MET A 1 23.81 23.46 24.19
N HIS A 2 22.90 22.86 24.97
CA HIS A 2 21.85 21.97 24.45
C HIS A 2 20.67 22.77 23.89
N TYR A 3 20.48 22.78 22.57
CA TYR A 3 19.33 23.42 21.95
C TYR A 3 18.05 22.58 22.17
N LYS A 4 17.13 23.15 22.97
CA LYS A 4 15.83 22.58 23.33
C LYS A 4 14.80 22.80 22.19
N SER A 5 15.02 22.20 21.03
CA SER A 5 14.13 22.37 19.84
C SER A 5 13.41 21.08 19.38
N LYS A 6 13.11 20.13 20.29
CA LYS A 6 12.61 18.78 19.89
C LYS A 6 11.12 18.47 20.06
N ILE A 7 10.34 19.26 20.82
CA ILE A 7 8.94 18.90 21.13
C ILE A 7 7.93 19.43 20.08
N ARG A 8 8.15 20.63 19.53
CA ARG A 8 7.21 21.27 18.59
C ARG A 8 7.16 20.55 17.23
N GLY A 9 8.30 20.15 16.68
CA GLY A 9 8.36 19.43 15.40
C GLY A 9 7.72 18.04 15.47
N TRP A 10 7.89 17.34 16.60
CA TRP A 10 7.22 16.07 16.85
C TRP A 10 5.70 16.19 16.89
N LYS A 11 5.17 17.17 17.65
CA LYS A 11 3.72 17.41 17.72
C LYS A 11 3.13 17.73 16.36
N ARG A 12 3.82 18.55 15.55
CA ARG A 12 3.40 18.86 14.18
C ARG A 12 3.34 17.62 13.29
N ARG A 13 4.33 16.73 13.40
CA ARG A 13 4.36 15.45 12.67
C ARG A 13 3.17 14.56 13.04
N LEU A 14 2.90 14.39 14.33
CA LEU A 14 1.72 13.64 14.77
C LEU A 14 0.41 14.29 14.29
N TYR A 15 0.32 15.62 14.32
CA TYR A 15 -0.84 16.33 13.79
C TYR A 15 -1.07 16.04 12.29
N HIS A 16 -0.02 15.95 11.48
CA HIS A 16 -0.15 15.58 10.06
C HIS A 16 -0.68 14.16 9.88
N ILE A 17 -0.24 13.19 10.71
CA ILE A 17 -0.81 11.84 10.71
C ILE A 17 -2.29 11.89 11.08
N GLU A 18 -2.66 12.59 12.16
CA GLU A 18 -4.05 12.65 12.61
C GLU A 18 -4.98 13.33 11.59
N ASN A 19 -4.50 14.38 10.93
CA ASN A 19 -5.26 15.05 9.89
C ASN A 19 -5.47 14.14 8.67
N TRP A 20 -4.42 13.45 8.22
CA TRP A 20 -4.53 12.45 7.15
C TRP A 20 -5.48 11.31 7.54
N TYR A 21 -5.35 10.77 8.75
CA TYR A 21 -6.21 9.71 9.26
C TYR A 21 -7.69 10.10 9.23
N LYS A 22 -8.04 11.27 9.78
CA LYS A 22 -9.43 11.77 9.79
C LYS A 22 -10.03 11.87 8.40
N ASN A 23 -9.26 12.32 7.41
CA ASN A 23 -9.71 12.49 6.04
C ASN A 23 -9.89 11.17 5.28
N ASN A 24 -9.38 10.06 5.80
CA ASN A 24 -9.40 8.75 5.14
C ASN A 24 -10.08 7.66 6.00
N THR A 25 -10.72 8.06 7.10
CA THR A 25 -11.30 7.13 8.08
C THR A 25 -12.47 6.31 7.52
N TYR A 26 -13.19 6.85 6.54
CA TYR A 26 -14.37 6.23 5.94
C TYR A 26 -14.13 5.94 4.45
N PRO A 27 -14.68 4.84 3.91
CA PRO A 27 -14.60 4.54 2.48
C PRO A 27 -15.32 5.59 1.63
N ASP A 28 -14.81 5.82 0.42
CA ASP A 28 -15.51 6.51 -0.64
C ASP A 28 -16.29 5.48 -1.48
N PHE A 29 -17.54 5.25 -1.08
CA PHE A 29 -18.40 4.29 -1.77
C PHE A 29 -18.76 4.71 -3.20
N GLU A 30 -18.72 6.00 -3.53
CA GLU A 30 -18.97 6.47 -4.90
C GLU A 30 -17.80 6.06 -5.80
N ALA A 31 -16.57 6.32 -5.35
CA ALA A 31 -15.37 5.86 -6.04
C ALA A 31 -15.34 4.33 -6.18
N PHE A 32 -15.67 3.60 -5.11
CA PHE A 32 -15.72 2.15 -5.11
C PHE A 32 -16.69 1.59 -6.16
N GLU A 33 -17.89 2.15 -6.30
CA GLU A 33 -18.85 1.68 -7.30
C GLU A 33 -18.44 2.06 -8.73
N LYS A 34 -17.85 3.24 -8.90
CA LYS A 34 -17.46 3.75 -10.22
C LYS A 34 -16.22 3.04 -10.79
N TYR A 35 -15.24 2.78 -9.95
CA TYR A 35 -13.93 2.27 -10.36
C TYR A 35 -13.67 0.82 -9.93
N TYR A 36 -14.65 0.19 -9.27
CA TYR A 36 -14.56 -1.16 -8.69
C TYR A 36 -13.53 -1.29 -7.56
N GLU A 37 -12.94 -0.19 -7.12
CA GLU A 37 -11.86 -0.17 -6.13
C GLU A 37 -11.90 1.15 -5.36
N ASP A 38 -11.49 1.10 -4.09
CA ASP A 38 -11.21 2.27 -3.25
C ASP A 38 -9.87 2.05 -2.53
N TYR A 39 -9.15 3.12 -2.23
CA TYR A 39 -7.84 3.03 -1.62
C TYR A 39 -7.43 4.26 -0.83
N VAL A 40 -6.57 4.04 0.17
CA VAL A 40 -5.94 5.10 0.96
C VAL A 40 -4.43 5.03 0.79
N LYS A 41 -3.88 5.96 0.02
CA LYS A 41 -2.43 6.20 -0.08
C LYS A 41 -1.93 7.01 1.12
N ILE A 42 -0.72 6.71 1.60
CA ILE A 42 -0.06 7.61 2.54
C ILE A 42 0.33 8.88 1.79
N ARG A 43 -0.36 10.00 2.06
CA ARG A 43 -0.04 11.33 1.52
C ARG A 43 0.13 12.32 2.67
N ILE A 44 1.27 12.21 3.36
CA ILE A 44 1.55 12.95 4.59
C ILE A 44 2.80 13.81 4.40
N ASP A 45 2.63 15.13 4.57
CA ASP A 45 3.73 16.08 4.52
C ASP A 45 4.81 15.78 5.58
N PRO A 46 6.11 15.94 5.27
CA PRO A 46 6.72 16.37 4.00
C PRO A 46 7.11 15.20 3.07
N TRP A 47 6.75 13.97 3.43
CA TRP A 47 7.31 12.74 2.86
C TRP A 47 6.90 12.48 1.42
N ASN A 48 5.83 13.14 0.96
CA ASN A 48 5.31 13.04 -0.41
C ASN A 48 5.14 14.41 -1.07
N ARG A 49 5.79 15.47 -0.56
CA ARG A 49 5.58 16.84 -1.07
C ARG A 49 6.24 17.08 -2.43
N VAL A 50 7.49 16.64 -2.58
CA VAL A 50 8.32 16.91 -3.79
C VAL A 50 8.70 15.60 -4.45
N CYS A 51 9.14 14.64 -3.65
CA CYS A 51 9.38 13.27 -4.06
C CYS A 51 9.03 12.34 -2.90
N GLU A 52 8.78 11.08 -3.21
CA GLU A 52 8.53 10.06 -2.20
C GLU A 52 9.78 9.84 -1.36
N ARG A 53 9.64 9.95 -0.04
CA ARG A 53 10.71 9.72 0.92
C ARG A 53 10.19 8.91 2.07
N ASN A 54 10.96 7.91 2.49
CA ASN A 54 10.58 7.14 3.66
C ASN A 54 10.77 7.95 4.95
N PRO A 55 9.76 8.02 5.81
CA PRO A 55 9.92 8.63 7.11
C PRO A 55 10.82 7.78 8.02
N PRO A 56 11.35 8.37 9.12
CA PRO A 56 11.99 7.60 10.17
C PRO A 56 11.07 6.47 10.66
N HIS A 57 11.64 5.31 10.96
CA HIS A 57 10.91 4.10 11.26
C HIS A 57 9.84 4.23 12.36
N TRP A 58 10.09 5.01 13.41
CA TRP A 58 9.09 5.27 14.47
C TRP A 58 7.82 5.97 13.93
N TYR A 59 7.98 6.83 12.92
CA TYR A 59 6.88 7.56 12.29
C TYR A 59 6.13 6.65 11.32
N SER A 60 6.85 5.80 10.58
CA SER A 60 6.24 4.73 9.79
C SER A 60 5.36 3.83 10.66
N LYS A 61 5.82 3.45 11.87
CA LYS A 61 5.00 2.69 12.82
C LYS A 61 3.76 3.45 13.29
N ALA A 62 3.86 4.76 13.51
CA ALA A 62 2.70 5.58 13.88
C ALA A 62 1.68 5.68 12.74
N ILE A 63 2.14 5.78 11.49
CA ILE A 63 1.26 5.72 10.30
C ILE A 63 0.63 4.33 10.18
N LEU A 64 1.40 3.26 10.35
CA LEU A 64 0.90 1.88 10.27
C LEU A 64 -0.20 1.62 11.31
N ALA A 65 -0.08 2.18 12.51
CA ALA A 65 -1.16 2.12 13.51
C ALA A 65 -2.46 2.70 12.95
N ARG A 66 -2.40 3.86 12.30
CA ARG A 66 -3.56 4.49 11.67
C ARG A 66 -4.05 3.77 10.42
N LEU A 67 -3.18 3.17 9.62
CA LEU A 67 -3.60 2.31 8.50
C LEU A 67 -4.40 1.11 9.01
N ILE A 68 -3.96 0.47 10.10
CA ILE A 68 -4.68 -0.65 10.71
C ILE A 68 -6.03 -0.20 11.28
N ASP A 69 -6.10 0.97 11.91
CA ASP A 69 -7.36 1.55 12.37
C ASP A 69 -8.32 1.84 11.21
N ILE A 70 -7.81 2.37 10.08
CA ILE A 70 -8.60 2.61 8.85
C ILE A 70 -9.11 1.29 8.31
N TYR A 71 -8.24 0.27 8.19
CA TYR A 71 -8.62 -1.06 7.74
C TYR A 71 -9.80 -1.61 8.54
N ASP A 72 -9.71 -1.62 9.88
CA ASP A 72 -10.78 -2.19 10.72
C ASP A 72 -12.10 -1.42 10.56
N ARG A 73 -12.04 -0.09 10.38
CA ARG A 73 -13.24 0.73 10.14
C ARG A 73 -13.84 0.47 8.77
N TRP A 74 -13.00 0.40 7.74
CA TRP A 74 -13.44 0.10 6.39
C TRP A 74 -14.11 -1.27 6.33
N GLU A 75 -13.53 -2.30 6.97
CA GLU A 75 -14.14 -3.63 7.08
C GLU A 75 -15.57 -3.54 7.61
N ILE A 76 -15.78 -2.87 8.75
CA ILE A 76 -17.11 -2.65 9.34
C ILE A 76 -18.05 -1.92 8.38
N GLU A 77 -17.59 -0.86 7.72
CA GLU A 77 -18.43 -0.08 6.82
C GLU A 77 -18.81 -0.85 5.55
N TYR A 78 -17.91 -1.63 4.96
CA TYR A 78 -18.21 -2.47 3.80
C TYR A 78 -19.13 -3.65 4.17
N GLU A 79 -18.96 -4.27 5.34
CA GLU A 79 -19.85 -5.31 5.85
C GLU A 79 -21.29 -4.80 6.01
N LYS A 80 -21.48 -3.57 6.53
CA LYS A 80 -22.81 -2.94 6.66
C LYS A 80 -23.51 -2.74 5.33
N GLN A 81 -22.76 -2.54 4.25
CA GLN A 81 -23.30 -2.35 2.91
C GLN A 81 -23.68 -3.67 2.24
N ASN A 82 -23.39 -4.82 2.87
CA ASN A 82 -23.60 -6.16 2.31
C ASN A 82 -22.99 -6.31 0.91
N LYS A 83 -21.84 -5.66 0.68
CA LYS A 83 -21.09 -5.72 -0.57
C LYS A 83 -20.08 -6.86 -0.48
N LEU A 84 -19.81 -7.50 -1.61
CA LEU A 84 -18.69 -8.43 -1.73
C LEU A 84 -17.42 -7.63 -2.04
N PHE A 85 -16.42 -7.76 -1.17
CA PHE A 85 -15.18 -7.01 -1.29
C PHE A 85 -13.98 -7.85 -0.85
N ASP A 86 -12.80 -7.43 -1.30
CA ASP A 86 -11.51 -7.90 -0.83
C ASP A 86 -10.72 -6.72 -0.27
N LEU A 87 -10.67 -6.63 1.07
CA LEU A 87 -9.97 -5.56 1.78
C LEU A 87 -8.54 -5.99 2.13
N GLN A 88 -7.60 -5.11 1.84
CA GLN A 88 -6.18 -5.38 1.88
C GLN A 88 -5.42 -4.24 2.58
N ILE A 89 -4.40 -4.59 3.34
CA ILE A 89 -3.37 -3.66 3.80
C ILE A 89 -2.07 -4.00 3.09
N TRP A 90 -1.53 -3.06 2.32
CA TRP A 90 -0.25 -3.20 1.64
C TRP A 90 0.81 -2.55 2.49
N ILE A 91 1.85 -3.32 2.83
CA ILE A 91 3.02 -2.82 3.55
C ILE A 91 4.21 -2.95 2.62
N ASN A 92 4.81 -1.83 2.20
CA ASN A 92 5.99 -1.81 1.34
C ASN A 92 7.27 -1.72 2.17
N ASP A 93 8.32 -2.41 1.74
CA ASP A 93 9.67 -2.28 2.29
C ASP A 93 10.72 -2.42 1.18
N PRO A 94 11.73 -1.53 1.10
CA PRO A 94 12.00 -0.42 2.01
C PRO A 94 11.07 0.80 1.82
N ASN A 95 10.26 0.84 0.76
CA ASN A 95 9.45 2.01 0.37
C ASN A 95 8.12 2.13 1.13
N PHE A 96 8.18 2.13 2.46
CA PHE A 96 6.99 2.18 3.31
C PHE A 96 5.99 3.28 2.94
N ILE A 97 6.43 4.42 2.41
CA ILE A 97 5.53 5.50 2.04
C ILE A 97 4.54 5.13 0.92
N ARG A 98 4.82 4.07 0.14
CA ARG A 98 3.93 3.49 -0.87
C ARG A 98 2.86 2.55 -0.29
N SER A 99 2.96 2.23 1.01
CA SER A 99 1.98 1.41 1.72
C SER A 99 0.59 2.06 1.64
N GLN A 100 -0.45 1.23 1.59
CA GLN A 100 -1.82 1.71 1.42
C GLN A 100 -2.85 0.70 1.92
N ILE A 101 -4.08 1.18 2.15
CA ILE A 101 -5.26 0.32 2.22
C ILE A 101 -5.87 0.25 0.83
N VAL A 102 -6.30 -0.93 0.40
CA VAL A 102 -7.01 -1.14 -0.87
C VAL A 102 -8.22 -2.03 -0.61
N CYS A 103 -9.38 -1.61 -1.10
CA CYS A 103 -10.59 -2.41 -1.11
C CYS A 103 -11.02 -2.62 -2.56
N ALA A 104 -11.10 -3.87 -2.99
CA ALA A 104 -11.51 -4.22 -4.34
C ALA A 104 -12.91 -4.85 -4.33
N LYS A 105 -13.75 -4.50 -5.29
CA LYS A 105 -15.01 -5.20 -5.52
C LYS A 105 -14.73 -6.58 -6.10
N VAL A 106 -15.43 -7.59 -5.59
CA VAL A 106 -15.30 -8.98 -6.07
C VAL A 106 -16.67 -9.58 -6.36
N ASP A 107 -16.71 -10.50 -7.32
CA ASP A 107 -17.98 -11.06 -7.80
C ASP A 107 -18.54 -12.17 -6.90
N LYS A 108 -17.69 -12.76 -6.05
CA LYS A 108 -18.03 -13.88 -5.17
C LYS A 108 -17.26 -13.80 -3.85
N GLU A 109 -17.90 -14.27 -2.79
CA GLU A 109 -17.28 -14.40 -1.48
C GLU A 109 -16.02 -15.29 -1.55
N GLY A 110 -14.97 -14.90 -0.81
CA GLY A 110 -13.70 -15.62 -0.75
C GLY A 110 -12.75 -15.38 -1.92
N ILE A 111 -13.16 -14.65 -2.96
CA ILE A 111 -12.25 -14.27 -4.05
C ILE A 111 -11.26 -13.20 -3.56
N LYS A 112 -9.98 -13.44 -3.82
CA LYS A 112 -8.89 -12.49 -3.56
C LYS A 112 -8.47 -11.79 -4.86
N ARG A 113 -8.36 -10.47 -4.82
CA ARG A 113 -7.81 -9.63 -5.88
C ARG A 113 -6.29 -9.54 -5.73
N ASN A 114 -5.56 -10.28 -6.55
CA ASN A 114 -4.09 -10.45 -6.44
C ASN A 114 -3.31 -10.03 -7.70
N ASN A 115 -3.96 -9.37 -8.65
CA ASN A 115 -3.36 -8.97 -9.93
C ASN A 115 -2.76 -7.54 -9.90
N TYR A 116 -2.53 -6.97 -8.72
CA TYR A 116 -1.93 -5.65 -8.56
C TYR A 116 -0.41 -5.65 -8.76
N PHE A 117 0.24 -6.77 -8.43
CA PHE A 117 1.69 -6.88 -8.43
C PHE A 117 2.13 -8.22 -9.01
N ARG A 118 3.36 -8.26 -9.53
CA ARG A 118 4.02 -9.53 -9.83
C ARG A 118 4.37 -10.26 -8.55
N LYS A 119 4.18 -11.57 -8.52
CA LYS A 119 4.59 -12.41 -7.39
C LYS A 119 6.12 -12.41 -7.30
N ALA A 120 6.65 -12.34 -6.08
CA ALA A 120 8.07 -12.57 -5.86
C ALA A 120 8.43 -14.02 -6.24
N ASN A 121 9.54 -14.19 -6.97
CA ASN A 121 10.04 -15.51 -7.41
C ASN A 121 10.33 -16.43 -6.20
N GLU A 122 10.83 -15.84 -5.12
CA GLU A 122 11.06 -16.48 -3.84
C GLU A 122 10.20 -15.78 -2.80
N GLN A 123 9.39 -16.55 -2.08
CA GLN A 123 8.54 -16.04 -1.01
C GLN A 123 9.33 -15.99 0.29
N THR A 124 9.44 -14.80 0.86
CA THR A 124 10.01 -14.56 2.18
C THR A 124 8.90 -14.34 3.20
N ILE A 125 9.24 -14.57 4.47
CA ILE A 125 8.32 -14.34 5.58
C ILE A 125 8.24 -12.84 5.82
N PHE A 126 7.02 -12.31 6.00
CA PHE A 126 6.80 -10.92 6.38
C PHE A 126 7.70 -10.53 7.58
N PRO A 127 8.49 -9.43 7.49
CA PRO A 127 9.47 -9.05 8.51
C PRO A 127 8.78 -8.45 9.75
N LYS A 128 8.00 -9.27 10.46
CA LYS A 128 7.15 -8.84 11.57
C LYS A 128 7.97 -8.19 12.68
N SER A 129 9.17 -8.68 12.99
CA SER A 129 10.04 -8.10 14.02
C SER A 129 10.36 -6.62 13.75
N LYS A 130 10.54 -6.24 12.48
CA LYS A 130 10.74 -4.85 12.05
C LYS A 130 9.49 -4.02 12.36
N TRP A 131 8.32 -4.50 11.97
CA TRP A 131 7.08 -3.73 12.04
C TRP A 131 6.29 -3.86 13.34
N ASN A 132 6.67 -4.77 14.24
CA ASN A 132 5.92 -5.02 15.47
C ASN A 132 5.84 -3.79 16.39
N SER A 133 4.70 -3.63 17.07
CA SER A 133 4.43 -2.54 18.01
C SER A 133 3.43 -2.99 19.08
N LYS A 134 3.41 -2.29 20.22
CA LYS A 134 2.41 -2.54 21.28
C LYS A 134 1.05 -1.89 21.02
N VAL A 135 0.98 -0.99 20.04
CA VAL A 135 -0.22 -0.18 19.75
C VAL A 135 -1.12 -0.77 18.67
N TYR A 136 -0.70 -1.86 18.03
CA TYR A 136 -1.49 -2.60 17.03
C TYR A 136 -1.01 -4.05 16.99
N ASP A 137 -1.85 -4.92 16.42
CA ASP A 137 -1.54 -6.33 16.25
C ASP A 137 -1.46 -6.69 14.76
N LEU A 138 -0.30 -7.23 14.34
CA LEU A 138 -0.08 -7.74 12.99
C LEU A 138 -0.43 -9.23 12.86
N ASP A 139 -0.62 -9.95 13.97
CA ASP A 139 -1.00 -11.37 13.93
C ASP A 139 -2.42 -11.59 13.43
N LYS A 140 -3.26 -10.57 13.42
CA LYS A 140 -4.60 -10.66 12.83
C LYS A 140 -4.57 -10.79 11.31
N PHE A 141 -3.44 -10.54 10.65
CA PHE A 141 -3.31 -10.62 9.19
C PHE A 141 -2.57 -11.88 8.73
N VAL A 142 -2.88 -12.33 7.51
CA VAL A 142 -2.05 -13.23 6.71
C VAL A 142 -1.43 -12.40 5.60
N PHE A 143 -0.10 -12.42 5.50
CA PHE A 143 0.65 -11.66 4.51
C PHE A 143 1.16 -12.57 3.40
N GLU A 144 1.04 -12.10 2.16
CA GLU A 144 1.61 -12.71 0.96
C GLU A 144 2.57 -11.69 0.32
N GLU A 145 3.77 -12.12 -0.09
CA GLU A 145 4.79 -11.23 -0.67
C GLU A 145 4.65 -11.09 -2.19
N TYR A 146 4.77 -9.84 -2.65
CA TYR A 146 4.84 -9.47 -4.06
C TYR A 146 6.00 -8.50 -4.28
N MET A 147 6.34 -8.27 -5.55
CA MET A 147 7.40 -7.32 -5.93
C MET A 147 6.89 -5.89 -5.81
N ASP A 148 7.65 -5.02 -5.11
CA ASP A 148 7.51 -3.57 -5.23
C ASP A 148 8.45 -3.10 -6.33
N GLU A 149 7.90 -2.46 -7.35
CA GLU A 149 8.59 -2.18 -8.61
C GLU A 149 8.37 -0.74 -9.04
N ASP A 150 9.41 -0.15 -9.60
CA ASP A 150 9.28 1.08 -10.39
C ASP A 150 8.99 0.70 -11.83
N PHE A 151 8.20 1.51 -12.50
CA PHE A 151 7.78 1.32 -13.87
C PHE A 151 7.96 2.61 -14.67
N ALA A 152 8.30 2.46 -15.94
CA ALA A 152 8.19 3.49 -16.95
C ALA A 152 7.56 2.87 -18.21
N PHE A 153 6.70 3.63 -18.89
CA PHE A 153 5.98 3.17 -20.07
C PHE A 153 6.41 3.96 -21.31
N GLU A 154 6.91 3.27 -22.33
CA GLU A 154 7.56 3.90 -23.48
C GLU A 154 6.63 4.89 -24.20
N ASN A 155 5.42 4.44 -24.58
CA ASN A 155 4.51 5.27 -25.35
C ASN A 155 3.69 6.23 -24.48
N ILE A 156 3.24 5.80 -23.30
CA ILE A 156 2.47 6.65 -22.38
C ILE A 156 3.31 7.84 -21.89
N GLU A 157 4.58 7.62 -21.57
CA GLU A 157 5.47 8.67 -21.06
C GLU A 157 6.23 9.38 -22.17
N ASN A 158 6.15 8.89 -23.42
CA ASN A 158 6.91 9.38 -24.58
C ASN A 158 8.42 9.36 -24.31
N LEU A 159 8.94 8.20 -23.89
CA LEU A 159 10.35 8.03 -23.58
C LEU A 159 11.19 8.16 -24.86
N GLU A 160 12.21 9.01 -24.82
CA GLU A 160 13.17 9.16 -25.90
C GLU A 160 14.28 8.10 -25.79
N PRO A 161 15.08 7.86 -26.86
CA PRO A 161 16.14 6.85 -26.83
C PRO A 161 17.15 7.02 -25.69
N ASP A 162 17.42 8.25 -25.27
CA ASP A 162 18.31 8.53 -24.13
C ASP A 162 17.67 8.14 -22.78
N ASP A 163 16.36 8.35 -22.60
CA ASP A 163 15.62 7.91 -21.40
C ASP A 163 15.62 6.38 -21.30
N ILE A 164 15.36 5.70 -22.42
CA ILE A 164 15.38 4.24 -22.51
C ILE A 164 16.77 3.70 -22.15
N LYS A 165 17.82 4.35 -22.65
CA LYS A 165 19.21 3.98 -22.35
C LYS A 165 19.50 4.14 -20.86
N GLU A 166 19.07 5.24 -20.23
CA GLU A 166 19.23 5.46 -18.79
C GLU A 166 18.53 4.36 -17.98
N LEU A 167 17.27 4.02 -18.32
CA LEU A 167 16.55 2.92 -17.66
C LEU A 167 17.28 1.58 -17.77
N ILE A 168 17.83 1.26 -18.93
CA ILE A 168 18.60 0.01 -19.12
C ILE A 168 19.89 0.04 -18.28
N GLU A 169 20.61 1.17 -18.26
CA GLU A 169 21.82 1.33 -17.44
C GLU A 169 21.52 1.24 -15.94
N GLU A 170 20.35 1.71 -15.50
CA GLU A 170 19.85 1.53 -14.15
C GLU A 170 19.37 0.10 -13.84
N GLY A 171 19.29 -0.78 -14.84
CA GLY A 171 18.94 -2.18 -14.68
C GLY A 171 17.44 -2.47 -14.74
N TYR A 172 16.64 -1.61 -15.38
CA TYR A 172 15.25 -1.93 -15.70
C TYR A 172 15.18 -3.05 -16.75
N GLN A 173 14.17 -3.91 -16.60
CA GLN A 173 13.85 -4.99 -17.53
C GLN A 173 12.66 -4.60 -18.40
N LYS A 174 12.79 -4.86 -19.70
CA LYS A 174 11.77 -4.59 -20.71
C LYS A 174 10.81 -5.78 -20.85
N ASP A 175 9.51 -5.51 -20.79
CA ASP A 175 8.43 -6.43 -21.13
C ASP A 175 7.42 -5.76 -22.07
N GLU A 176 6.82 -6.53 -22.98
CA GLU A 176 5.66 -6.08 -23.77
C GLU A 176 4.36 -6.41 -23.03
N ILE A 177 3.47 -5.44 -22.93
CA ILE A 177 2.17 -5.57 -22.27
C ILE A 177 1.05 -4.97 -23.12
N THR A 178 -0.19 -5.13 -22.66
CA THR A 178 -1.35 -4.49 -23.29
C THR A 178 -2.05 -3.60 -22.26
N ILE A 179 -2.24 -2.32 -22.57
CA ILE A 179 -3.01 -1.36 -21.77
C ILE A 179 -4.17 -0.88 -22.64
N ASP A 180 -5.41 -1.02 -22.13
CA ASP A 180 -6.64 -0.63 -22.84
C ASP A 180 -6.74 -1.15 -24.28
N GLY A 181 -6.27 -2.39 -24.50
CA GLY A 181 -6.26 -3.05 -25.80
C GLY A 181 -5.16 -2.61 -26.76
N LYS A 182 -4.25 -1.72 -26.34
CA LYS A 182 -3.11 -1.24 -27.14
C LYS A 182 -1.81 -1.87 -26.64
N PRO A 183 -0.90 -2.27 -27.55
CA PRO A 183 0.43 -2.73 -27.15
C PRO A 183 1.20 -1.56 -26.50
N GLU A 184 1.95 -1.87 -25.45
CA GLU A 184 2.80 -0.94 -24.74
C GLU A 184 4.08 -1.66 -24.31
N THR A 185 5.20 -0.95 -24.36
CA THR A 185 6.46 -1.40 -23.78
C THR A 185 6.58 -0.86 -22.36
N ARG A 186 6.79 -1.77 -21.40
CA ARG A 186 7.03 -1.42 -20.00
C ARG A 186 8.45 -1.75 -19.60
N TYR A 187 9.14 -0.77 -19.04
CA TYR A 187 10.40 -0.96 -18.31
C TYR A 187 10.08 -1.10 -16.83
N SER A 188 10.70 -2.07 -16.16
CA SER A 188 10.39 -2.37 -14.76
C SER A 188 11.63 -2.74 -13.95
N LYS A 189 11.71 -2.28 -12.70
CA LYS A 189 12.80 -2.61 -11.79
C LYS A 189 12.26 -2.90 -10.40
N ARG A 190 12.58 -4.06 -9.85
CA ARG A 190 12.26 -4.38 -8.45
C ARG A 190 13.07 -3.47 -7.53
N VAL A 191 12.37 -2.70 -6.71
CA VAL A 191 12.94 -1.78 -5.71
C VAL A 191 12.67 -2.21 -4.27
N GLY A 192 11.88 -3.27 -4.08
CA GLY A 192 11.61 -3.84 -2.78
C GLY A 192 10.61 -4.99 -2.84
N SER A 193 9.87 -5.11 -1.74
CA SER A 193 8.76 -6.04 -1.59
C SER A 193 7.54 -5.30 -1.05
N VAL A 194 6.37 -5.76 -1.47
CA VAL A 194 5.10 -5.38 -0.88
C VAL A 194 4.45 -6.62 -0.29
N TRP A 195 4.06 -6.55 0.98
CA TRP A 195 3.31 -7.60 1.64
C TRP A 195 1.85 -7.20 1.68
N ILE A 196 1.02 -7.99 1.01
CA ILE A 196 -0.44 -7.81 1.00
C ILE A 196 -1.01 -8.60 2.16
N GLY A 197 -1.47 -7.87 3.18
CA GLY A 197 -2.13 -8.39 4.36
C GLY A 197 -3.63 -8.44 4.21
N ARG A 198 -4.24 -9.57 4.57
CA ARG A 198 -5.70 -9.71 4.73
C ARG A 198 -5.99 -10.26 6.11
N LYS A 199 -7.06 -9.79 6.75
CA LYS A 199 -7.44 -10.28 8.07
C LYS A 199 -7.73 -11.78 7.99
N LYS A 200 -7.29 -12.53 9.00
CA LYS A 200 -7.64 -13.94 9.15
C LYS A 200 -9.16 -14.03 9.25
N ALA A 201 -9.77 -14.90 8.45
CA ALA A 201 -11.19 -15.20 8.60
C ALA A 201 -11.45 -15.57 10.06
N ALA A 202 -12.50 -15.00 10.65
CA ALA A 202 -12.92 -15.44 11.97
C ALA A 202 -13.19 -16.93 11.89
N ASN A 203 -12.57 -17.73 12.76
CA ASN A 203 -12.97 -19.12 12.94
C ASN A 203 -14.39 -19.09 13.49
N ILE A 204 -15.39 -19.14 12.60
CA ILE A 204 -16.78 -19.35 12.99
C ILE A 204 -16.82 -20.79 13.52
N LYS A 205 -16.61 -20.93 14.83
CA LYS A 205 -16.97 -22.15 15.54
C LYS A 205 -18.48 -22.21 15.50
N TYR A 206 -19.04 -22.91 14.50
CA TYR A 206 -20.39 -23.43 14.63
C TYR A 206 -20.36 -24.45 15.77
N SER A 207 -20.79 -24.01 16.95
CA SER A 207 -21.22 -24.92 18.01
C SER A 207 -22.49 -25.62 17.52
N ALA A 208 -22.35 -26.91 17.23
CA ALA A 208 -23.46 -27.85 17.19
C ALA A 208 -24.02 -28.06 18.61
#